data_AF-W4GRG0-F1
#
_entry.id   AF-W4GRG0-F1
#
_cell.length_a   1.000
_cell.length_b   1.000
_cell.length_c   1.000
_cell.angle_alpha   90.00
_cell.angle_beta   90.00
_cell.angle_gamma   90.00
#
_symmetry.space_group_name_H-M   'P 1'
#
loop_
_entity.id
_entity.type
_entity.pdbx_description
1 polymer ?
#
loop_
_entity_poly.entity_id
_entity_poly.type
_entity_poly.pdbx_seq_one_letter_code
_entity_poly.pdbx_strand_id
1 'polypeptide(L)'
;MNYTAARDDTSHNLHEEDEAGLFRGYVQRIQGNETTPEICPALPMLAILPANRTVSNYTREAYAAKAKVILWSFIASFSGIAILAAIQFTLHAEYSSGVQVQAITGSFGAMAILVFGVVQAPLSQPRNCIVGNTLSAFVGVLVADVFQHVAPGDEWKWLSCALAISISLVAMQLTDTVNPPGGASALLAVTSGREIQDLGYLYVVIPVFTGSCVLVLVSVLLNNIQRQYPRYWFSK
;
A
#
# COMPACT_ATOMS: atom_id res chain seq x y z
N MET A 1 1.14 -61.14 36.34
CA MET A 1 1.46 -60.22 37.45
C MET A 1 2.13 -59.01 36.84
N ASN A 2 1.59 -57.82 37.11
CA ASN A 2 1.77 -56.52 36.45
C ASN A 2 3.20 -56.11 36.10
N TYR A 3 3.39 -55.44 34.96
CA TYR A 3 4.12 -54.16 34.89
C TYR A 3 3.54 -53.28 33.77
N THR A 4 3.08 -52.11 34.18
CA THR A 4 2.48 -51.00 33.42
C THR A 4 3.53 -50.07 32.81
N ALA A 5 3.15 -49.46 31.67
CA ALA A 5 3.39 -48.08 31.24
C ALA A 5 4.82 -47.50 31.29
N ALA A 6 5.44 -47.34 30.09
CA ALA A 6 6.47 -46.33 29.82
C ALA A 6 6.76 -46.19 28.30
N ARG A 7 5.72 -46.13 27.47
CA ARG A 7 5.85 -45.87 26.02
C ARG A 7 4.69 -44.96 25.62
N ASP A 8 4.92 -43.64 25.65
CA ASP A 8 4.37 -42.66 24.69
C ASP A 8 4.57 -41.17 25.04
N ASP A 9 5.22 -40.82 26.16
CA ASP A 9 5.31 -39.38 26.51
C ASP A 9 6.55 -38.64 25.97
N THR A 10 7.57 -39.33 25.43
CA THR A 10 8.83 -38.66 25.02
C THR A 10 8.83 -38.11 23.59
N SER A 11 8.05 -38.69 22.67
CA SER A 11 7.94 -38.21 21.29
C SER A 11 7.01 -37.01 21.15
N HIS A 12 6.02 -36.88 22.03
CA HIS A 12 5.08 -35.75 22.00
C HIS A 12 5.73 -34.45 22.51
N ASN A 13 6.58 -34.54 23.52
CA ASN A 13 7.29 -33.40 24.10
C ASN A 13 8.39 -32.83 23.17
N LEU A 14 9.04 -33.66 22.36
CA LEU A 14 10.08 -33.20 21.41
C LEU A 14 9.49 -32.38 20.25
N HIS A 15 8.30 -32.75 19.76
CA HIS A 15 7.62 -31.99 18.72
C HIS A 15 7.06 -30.65 19.22
N GLU A 16 6.57 -30.60 20.46
CA GLU A 16 6.10 -29.35 21.08
C GLU A 16 7.24 -28.37 21.38
N GLU A 17 8.42 -28.85 21.81
CA GLU A 17 9.58 -27.99 22.04
C GLU A 17 10.15 -27.41 20.72
N ASP A 18 10.15 -28.19 19.63
CA ASP A 18 10.60 -27.72 18.31
C ASP A 18 9.63 -26.69 17.70
N GLU A 19 8.32 -26.90 17.81
CA GLU A 19 7.33 -25.91 17.34
C GLU A 19 7.34 -24.64 18.18
N ALA A 20 7.48 -24.76 19.51
CA ALA A 20 7.63 -23.61 20.40
C ALA A 20 8.91 -22.83 20.09
N GLY A 21 10.02 -23.52 19.77
CA GLY A 21 11.28 -22.91 19.34
C GLY A 21 11.15 -22.18 18.00
N LEU A 22 10.50 -22.80 17.02
CA LEU A 22 10.25 -22.23 15.70
C LEU A 22 9.33 -20.99 15.79
N PHE A 23 8.26 -21.08 16.58
CA PHE A 23 7.34 -19.98 16.79
C PHE A 23 8.00 -18.83 17.56
N ARG A 24 8.82 -19.14 18.56
CA ARG A 24 9.60 -18.12 19.30
C ARG A 24 10.61 -17.43 18.39
N GLY A 25 11.28 -18.19 17.51
CA GLY A 25 12.16 -17.64 16.48
C GLY A 25 11.42 -16.76 15.46
N TYR A 26 10.21 -17.16 15.05
CA TYR A 26 9.35 -16.37 14.17
C TYR A 26 8.88 -15.06 14.82
N VAL A 27 8.44 -15.12 16.09
CA VAL A 27 8.05 -13.94 16.86
C VAL A 27 9.24 -13.00 17.08
N GLN A 28 10.44 -13.54 17.34
CA GLN A 28 11.66 -12.75 17.48
C GLN A 28 12.08 -12.06 16.18
N ARG A 29 11.90 -12.70 15.01
CA ARG A 29 12.08 -12.07 13.69
C ARG A 29 11.15 -10.89 13.47
N ILE A 30 9.87 -11.03 13.85
CA ILE A 30 8.89 -9.95 13.72
C ILE A 30 9.19 -8.80 14.69
N GLN A 31 9.71 -9.11 15.88
CA GLN A 31 10.08 -8.11 16.89
C GLN A 31 11.46 -7.46 16.66
N GLY A 32 12.23 -7.93 15.68
CA GLY A 32 13.56 -7.40 15.35
C GLY A 32 14.58 -7.52 16.48
N ASN A 33 14.39 -8.49 17.37
CA ASN A 33 15.21 -8.72 18.58
C ASN A 33 16.02 -10.02 18.46
N GLU A 34 16.66 -10.24 17.30
CA GLU A 34 17.56 -11.37 17.11
C GLU A 34 18.89 -11.10 17.83
N THR A 35 19.17 -11.86 18.89
CA THR A 35 20.44 -11.82 19.64
C THR A 35 21.37 -12.99 19.31
N THR A 36 20.96 -13.92 18.44
CA THR A 36 21.81 -15.01 17.97
C THR A 36 22.68 -14.53 16.81
N PRO A 37 24.02 -14.49 16.95
CA PRO A 37 24.90 -14.20 15.83
C PRO A 37 24.76 -15.33 14.79
N GLU A 38 24.49 -14.97 13.53
CA GLU A 38 24.60 -15.92 12.43
C GLU A 38 26.01 -16.51 12.41
N ILE A 39 26.13 -17.81 12.69
CA ILE A 39 27.35 -18.56 12.37
C ILE A 39 27.31 -18.79 10.87
N CYS A 40 27.85 -17.85 10.09
CA CYS A 40 28.06 -18.04 8.67
C CYS A 40 29.10 -19.16 8.48
N PRO A 41 28.75 -20.36 7.97
CA PRO A 41 29.68 -21.50 7.91
C PRO A 41 30.85 -21.28 6.94
N ALA A 42 30.85 -20.18 6.17
CA ALA A 42 31.87 -19.83 5.20
C ALA A 42 33.06 -19.02 5.78
N LEU A 43 32.93 -18.36 6.94
CA LEU A 43 33.97 -17.44 7.44
C LEU A 43 34.15 -17.50 8.98
N PRO A 44 34.88 -18.50 9.51
CA PRO A 44 35.14 -18.64 10.95
C PRO A 44 36.02 -17.53 11.55
N MET A 45 36.71 -16.73 10.74
CA MET A 45 37.58 -15.64 11.19
C MET A 45 36.80 -14.41 11.73
N LEU A 46 35.53 -14.25 11.36
CA LEU A 46 34.69 -13.12 11.80
C LEU A 46 34.21 -13.25 13.26
N ALA A 47 34.41 -14.41 13.90
CA ALA A 47 33.99 -14.67 15.28
C ALA A 47 34.88 -14.00 16.36
N ILE A 48 36.02 -13.40 15.99
CA ILE A 48 37.00 -12.83 16.94
C ILE A 48 36.87 -11.28 17.06
N LEU A 49 35.98 -10.64 16.30
CA LEU A 49 35.76 -9.19 16.49
C LEU A 49 35.05 -8.94 17.83
N PRO A 50 35.48 -7.93 18.62
CA PRO A 50 34.87 -7.63 19.91
C PRO A 50 33.40 -7.25 19.70
N ALA A 51 32.51 -8.20 20.00
CA ALA A 51 31.07 -8.16 19.73
C ALA A 51 30.34 -6.94 20.31
N ASN A 52 30.96 -6.17 21.22
CA ASN A 52 30.32 -5.06 21.91
C ASN A 52 30.54 -3.69 21.25
N ARG A 53 31.69 -3.46 20.57
CA ARG A 53 31.93 -2.16 19.90
C ARG A 53 31.29 -2.07 18.52
N THR A 54 31.15 -3.19 17.82
CA THR A 54 30.61 -3.22 16.46
C THR A 54 29.09 -3.32 16.45
N VAL A 55 28.45 -4.04 17.39
CA VAL A 55 26.98 -4.16 17.46
C VAL A 55 26.32 -2.83 17.86
N SER A 56 26.90 -2.10 18.81
CA SER A 56 26.41 -0.76 19.21
C SER A 56 26.52 0.27 18.07
N ASN A 57 27.62 0.26 17.31
CA ASN A 57 27.79 1.14 16.17
C ASN A 57 26.92 0.71 14.96
N TYR A 58 26.83 -0.60 14.70
CA TYR A 58 25.95 -1.17 13.67
C TYR A 58 24.49 -0.81 13.92
N THR A 59 24.02 -0.95 15.17
CA THR A 59 22.66 -0.56 15.54
C THR A 59 22.45 0.95 15.39
N ARG A 60 23.37 1.80 15.87
CA ARG A 60 23.28 3.27 15.68
C ARG A 60 23.24 3.69 14.21
N GLU A 61 24.09 3.13 13.37
CA GLU A 61 24.11 3.41 11.93
C GLU A 61 22.82 2.93 11.25
N ALA A 62 22.30 1.76 11.64
CA ALA A 62 21.01 1.25 11.16
C ALA A 62 19.83 2.13 11.61
N TYR A 63 19.82 2.60 12.86
CA TYR A 63 18.81 3.54 13.36
C TYR A 63 18.88 4.89 12.64
N ALA A 64 20.09 5.41 12.39
CA ALA A 64 20.29 6.65 11.66
C ALA A 64 19.83 6.52 10.19
N ALA A 65 20.12 5.39 9.54
CA ALA A 65 19.63 5.09 8.20
C ALA A 65 18.11 4.98 8.16
N LYS A 66 17.48 4.29 9.12
CA LYS A 66 16.01 4.23 9.26
C LYS A 66 15.40 5.60 9.50
N ALA A 67 15.97 6.40 10.40
CA ALA A 67 15.49 7.76 10.68
C ALA A 67 15.55 8.65 9.44
N LYS A 68 16.64 8.54 8.66
CA LYS A 68 16.77 9.24 7.37
C LYS A 68 15.67 8.82 6.40
N VAL A 69 15.40 7.52 6.28
CA VAL A 69 14.29 7.01 5.46
C VAL A 69 12.97 7.59 5.95
N ILE A 70 12.64 7.50 7.23
CA ILE A 70 11.38 8.02 7.79
C ILE A 70 11.22 9.53 7.50
N LEU A 71 12.28 10.32 7.70
CA LEU A 71 12.28 11.77 7.44
C LEU A 71 12.00 12.07 5.97
N TRP A 72 12.67 11.39 5.04
CA TRP A 72 12.44 11.57 3.60
C TRP A 72 11.05 11.11 3.15
N SER A 73 10.52 10.04 3.75
CA SER A 73 9.12 9.63 3.52
C SER A 73 8.15 10.73 3.93
N PHE A 74 8.35 11.33 5.11
CA PHE A 74 7.49 12.41 5.60
C PHE A 74 7.54 13.62 4.68
N ILE A 75 8.74 14.09 4.31
CA ILE A 75 8.92 15.24 3.42
C ILE A 75 8.23 14.97 2.08
N ALA A 76 8.48 13.79 1.47
CA ALA A 76 7.91 13.46 0.17
C ALA A 76 6.37 13.33 0.22
N SER A 77 5.83 12.65 1.24
CA SER A 77 4.37 12.50 1.40
C SER A 77 3.68 13.82 1.70
N PHE A 78 4.29 14.64 2.57
CA PHE A 78 3.74 15.95 2.92
C PHE A 78 3.71 16.85 1.69
N SER A 79 4.81 16.96 0.95
CA SER A 79 4.86 17.74 -0.28
C SER A 79 3.87 17.24 -1.34
N GLY A 80 3.79 15.92 -1.56
CA GLY A 80 2.87 15.34 -2.56
C GLY A 80 1.41 15.59 -2.24
N ILE A 81 0.99 15.31 -1.00
CA ILE A 81 -0.39 15.56 -0.56
C ILE A 81 -0.68 17.06 -0.48
N ALA A 82 0.26 17.89 -0.05
CA ALA A 82 0.06 19.34 0.00
C ALA A 82 -0.13 19.95 -1.39
N ILE A 83 0.64 19.52 -2.39
CA ILE A 83 0.47 19.96 -3.79
C ILE A 83 -0.89 19.51 -4.31
N LEU A 84 -1.24 18.24 -4.12
CA LEU A 84 -2.53 17.71 -4.58
C LEU A 84 -3.70 18.44 -3.92
N ALA A 85 -3.62 18.64 -2.60
CA ALA A 85 -4.61 19.40 -1.85
C ALA A 85 -4.67 20.86 -2.30
N ALA A 86 -3.54 21.53 -2.54
CA ALA A 86 -3.52 22.91 -3.03
C ALA A 86 -4.18 23.05 -4.41
N ILE A 87 -3.90 22.13 -5.34
CA ILE A 87 -4.56 22.07 -6.64
C ILE A 87 -6.07 21.90 -6.45
N GLN A 88 -6.47 20.96 -5.60
CA GLN A 88 -7.85 20.67 -5.30
C GLN A 88 -8.57 21.89 -4.72
N PHE A 89 -8.09 22.46 -3.61
CA PHE A 89 -8.70 23.63 -2.97
C PHE A 89 -8.72 24.89 -3.85
N THR A 90 -7.72 25.08 -4.73
CA THR A 90 -7.66 26.23 -5.64
C THR A 90 -8.66 26.07 -6.80
N LEU A 91 -8.79 24.86 -7.35
CA LEU A 91 -9.76 24.56 -8.42
C LEU A 91 -11.20 24.45 -7.88
N HIS A 92 -11.40 24.14 -6.60
CA HIS A 92 -12.72 24.08 -5.96
C HIS A 92 -13.29 25.44 -5.55
N ALA A 93 -12.59 26.55 -5.75
CA ALA A 93 -13.17 27.88 -5.57
C ALA A 93 -14.30 28.18 -6.58
N GLU A 94 -14.44 27.39 -7.66
CA GLU A 94 -15.40 27.62 -8.75
C GLU A 94 -16.58 26.62 -8.81
N TYR A 95 -16.55 25.49 -8.08
CA TYR A 95 -17.68 24.55 -8.07
C TYR A 95 -18.79 25.08 -7.14
N SER A 96 -19.74 25.80 -7.73
CA SER A 96 -20.87 26.50 -7.07
C SER A 96 -21.94 25.57 -6.46
N SER A 97 -21.56 24.35 -6.08
CA SER A 97 -22.45 23.36 -5.48
C SER A 97 -21.79 22.93 -4.18
N GLY A 98 -22.46 23.23 -3.06
CA GLY A 98 -21.89 23.19 -1.70
C GLY A 98 -21.43 21.83 -1.17
N VAL A 99 -21.18 20.83 -2.04
CA VAL A 99 -20.44 19.63 -1.65
C VAL A 99 -18.96 19.96 -1.76
N GLN A 100 -18.32 20.00 -0.60
CA GLN A 100 -16.88 20.02 -0.55
C GLN A 100 -16.40 18.79 -1.31
N VAL A 101 -15.43 18.97 -2.21
CA VAL A 101 -14.62 17.85 -2.70
C VAL A 101 -13.65 17.44 -1.58
N GLN A 102 -14.24 17.20 -0.39
CA GLN A 102 -13.69 16.67 0.86
C GLN A 102 -13.06 15.30 0.64
N ALA A 103 -13.37 14.66 -0.48
CA ALA A 103 -12.58 13.59 -1.02
C ALA A 103 -11.26 14.18 -1.58
N ILE A 104 -10.38 14.67 -0.70
CA ILE A 104 -9.01 14.14 -0.71
C ILE A 104 -9.22 12.65 -0.53
N THR A 105 -9.49 12.02 -1.66
CA THR A 105 -10.16 10.74 -1.76
C THR A 105 -9.31 9.79 -0.93
N GLY A 106 -9.90 9.04 0.01
CA GLY A 106 -9.13 8.11 0.85
C GLY A 106 -8.17 7.22 0.03
N SER A 107 -8.47 7.01 -1.26
CA SER A 107 -7.54 6.42 -2.23
C SER A 107 -6.23 7.18 -2.43
N PHE A 108 -6.21 8.51 -2.59
CA PHE A 108 -4.97 9.28 -2.75
C PHE A 108 -4.12 9.28 -1.47
N GLY A 109 -4.76 9.26 -0.29
CA GLY A 109 -4.05 9.04 0.97
C GLY A 109 -3.36 7.68 1.01
N ALA A 110 -4.08 6.61 0.66
CA ALA A 110 -3.51 5.26 0.56
C ALA A 110 -2.41 5.17 -0.52
N MET A 111 -2.59 5.84 -1.66
CA MET A 111 -1.61 5.93 -2.73
C MET A 111 -0.34 6.63 -2.25
N ALA A 112 -0.45 7.73 -1.51
CA ALA A 112 0.71 8.42 -0.96
C ALA A 112 1.49 7.52 0.01
N ILE A 113 0.80 6.75 0.86
CA ILE A 113 1.46 5.78 1.76
C ILE A 113 2.22 4.72 0.94
N LEU A 114 1.65 4.20 -0.14
CA LEU A 114 2.32 3.23 -1.01
C LEU A 114 3.53 3.84 -1.73
N VAL A 115 3.32 4.98 -2.38
CA VAL A 115 4.30 5.61 -3.28
C VAL A 115 5.47 6.25 -2.51
N PHE A 116 5.23 6.83 -1.33
CA PHE A 116 6.27 7.48 -0.52
C PHE A 116 6.76 6.62 0.66
N GLY A 117 5.92 5.72 1.18
CA GLY A 117 6.28 4.84 2.29
C GLY A 117 6.98 3.56 1.85
N VAL A 118 6.50 2.93 0.77
CA VAL A 118 7.01 1.63 0.28
C VAL A 118 7.41 1.73 -1.20
N VAL A 119 8.33 2.64 -1.49
CA VAL A 119 8.80 3.03 -2.83
C VAL A 119 9.21 1.84 -3.73
N GLN A 120 9.78 0.79 -3.11
CA GLN A 120 10.27 -0.38 -3.84
C GLN A 120 9.18 -1.44 -4.11
N ALA A 121 7.98 -1.29 -3.56
CA ALA A 121 6.92 -2.26 -3.75
C ALA A 121 6.48 -2.30 -5.23
N PRO A 122 6.19 -3.49 -5.78
CA PRO A 122 5.63 -3.64 -7.13
C PRO A 122 4.34 -2.84 -7.33
N LEU A 123 3.48 -2.79 -6.31
CA LEU A 123 2.19 -2.09 -6.34
C LEU A 123 2.34 -0.56 -6.38
N SER A 124 3.46 -0.04 -5.89
CA SER A 124 3.76 1.40 -5.87
C SER A 124 4.38 1.90 -7.17
N GLN A 125 4.65 1.03 -8.15
CA GLN A 125 5.26 1.44 -9.41
C GLN A 125 4.29 2.29 -10.26
N PRO A 126 4.82 3.23 -11.07
CA PRO A 126 4.04 4.29 -11.69
C PRO A 126 2.91 3.75 -12.58
N ARG A 127 3.14 2.65 -13.31
CA ARG A 127 2.11 2.00 -14.14
C ARG A 127 0.93 1.54 -13.30
N ASN A 128 1.17 0.91 -12.16
CA ASN A 128 0.10 0.42 -11.31
C ASN A 128 -0.68 1.59 -10.70
N CYS A 129 0.03 2.60 -10.20
CA CYS A 129 -0.61 3.79 -9.64
C CYS A 129 -1.46 4.55 -10.65
N ILE A 130 -0.98 4.78 -11.88
CA ILE A 130 -1.71 5.56 -12.89
C ILE A 130 -2.78 4.70 -13.56
N VAL A 131 -2.39 3.57 -14.18
CA VAL A 131 -3.30 2.75 -14.98
C VAL A 131 -4.31 2.03 -14.10
N GLY A 132 -3.87 1.42 -13.00
CA GLY A 132 -4.76 0.69 -12.10
C GLY A 132 -5.81 1.58 -11.46
N ASN A 133 -5.42 2.77 -10.99
CA ASN A 133 -6.35 3.73 -10.39
C ASN A 133 -7.34 4.27 -11.43
N THR A 134 -6.86 4.63 -12.62
CA THR A 134 -7.70 5.16 -13.70
C THR A 134 -8.68 4.12 -14.22
N LEU A 135 -8.23 2.88 -14.43
CA LEU A 135 -9.07 1.76 -14.87
C LEU A 135 -10.17 1.47 -13.84
N SER A 136 -9.83 1.49 -12.55
CA SER A 136 -10.82 1.27 -11.48
C SER A 136 -11.87 2.37 -11.42
N ALA A 137 -11.47 3.64 -11.58
CA ALA A 137 -12.42 4.74 -11.65
C ALA A 137 -13.34 4.63 -12.87
N PHE A 138 -12.81 4.23 -14.02
CA PHE A 138 -13.61 4.00 -15.23
C PHE A 138 -14.67 2.92 -15.01
N VAL A 139 -14.27 1.78 -14.44
CA VAL A 139 -15.19 0.69 -14.09
C VAL A 139 -16.25 1.17 -13.09
N GLY A 140 -15.86 1.93 -12.06
CA GLY A 140 -16.78 2.49 -11.07
C GLY A 140 -17.84 3.41 -11.70
N VAL A 141 -17.44 4.30 -12.61
CA VAL A 141 -18.37 5.17 -13.35
C VAL A 141 -19.30 4.35 -14.24
N LEU A 142 -18.79 3.32 -14.93
CA LEU A 142 -19.59 2.43 -15.77
C LEU A 142 -20.66 1.70 -14.94
N VAL A 143 -20.28 1.16 -13.77
CA VAL A 143 -21.25 0.51 -12.87
C VAL A 143 -22.27 1.53 -12.34
N ALA A 144 -21.84 2.73 -11.98
CA ALA A 144 -22.75 3.78 -11.53
C ALA A 144 -23.78 4.14 -12.63
N ASP A 145 -23.33 4.34 -13.87
CA ASP A 145 -24.16 4.67 -15.02
C ASP A 145 -25.18 3.56 -15.34
N VAL A 146 -24.74 2.29 -15.34
CA VAL A 146 -25.64 1.14 -15.55
C VAL A 146 -26.74 1.08 -14.48
N PHE A 147 -26.39 1.27 -13.20
CA PHE A 147 -27.37 1.22 -12.11
C PHE A 147 -28.33 2.41 -12.13
N GLN A 148 -27.89 3.59 -12.56
CA GLN A 148 -28.78 4.75 -12.75
C GLN A 148 -29.87 4.46 -13.79
N HIS A 149 -29.57 3.69 -14.84
CA HIS A 149 -30.53 3.35 -15.89
C HIS A 149 -31.40 2.11 -15.57
N VAL A 150 -30.81 1.07 -14.98
CA VAL A 150 -31.49 -0.23 -14.78
C VAL A 150 -32.25 -0.30 -13.46
N ALA A 151 -31.72 0.29 -12.39
CA ALA A 151 -32.28 0.19 -11.04
C ALA A 151 -32.15 1.53 -10.29
N PRO A 152 -32.88 2.58 -10.73
CA PRO A 152 -32.78 3.91 -10.15
C PRO A 152 -33.27 3.89 -8.69
N GLY A 153 -32.41 4.32 -7.76
CA GLY A 153 -32.73 4.44 -6.34
C GLY A 153 -31.60 3.96 -5.43
N ASP A 154 -31.76 4.23 -4.14
CA ASP A 154 -30.74 3.92 -3.13
C ASP A 154 -30.78 2.46 -2.67
N GLU A 155 -31.85 1.74 -2.97
CA GLU A 155 -32.09 0.36 -2.54
C GLU A 155 -31.03 -0.64 -3.04
N TRP A 156 -30.47 -0.38 -4.23
CA TRP A 156 -29.50 -1.27 -4.89
C TRP A 156 -28.06 -0.76 -4.80
N LYS A 157 -27.80 0.33 -4.05
CA LYS A 157 -26.46 0.93 -3.92
C LYS A 157 -25.42 -0.03 -3.33
N TRP A 158 -25.81 -0.89 -2.40
CA TRP A 158 -24.90 -1.88 -1.81
C TRP A 158 -24.38 -2.86 -2.88
N LEU A 159 -25.22 -3.23 -3.84
CA LEU A 159 -24.87 -4.14 -4.93
C LEU A 159 -23.98 -3.46 -5.95
N SER A 160 -24.27 -2.21 -6.33
CA SER A 160 -23.41 -1.45 -7.25
C SER A 160 -22.03 -1.20 -6.66
N CYS A 161 -21.93 -0.93 -5.35
CA CYS A 161 -20.65 -0.81 -4.65
C CYS A 161 -19.83 -2.11 -4.71
N ALA A 162 -20.47 -3.25 -4.40
CA ALA A 162 -19.82 -4.55 -4.44
C ALA A 162 -19.35 -4.92 -5.85
N LEU A 163 -20.18 -4.66 -6.87
CA LEU A 163 -19.83 -4.90 -8.27
C LEU A 163 -18.72 -3.98 -8.75
N ALA A 164 -18.76 -2.68 -8.44
CA ALA A 164 -17.73 -1.74 -8.87
C ALA A 164 -16.33 -2.14 -8.36
N ILE A 165 -16.20 -2.49 -7.07
CA ILE A 165 -14.91 -2.92 -6.51
C ILE A 165 -14.49 -4.26 -7.11
N SER A 166 -15.39 -5.25 -7.18
CA SER A 166 -15.06 -6.60 -7.64
C SER A 166 -14.65 -6.63 -9.11
N ILE A 167 -15.38 -5.91 -9.98
CA ILE A 167 -15.06 -5.80 -11.40
C ILE A 167 -13.76 -5.01 -11.57
N SER A 168 -13.53 -3.95 -10.79
CA SER A 168 -12.26 -3.19 -10.84
C SER A 168 -11.07 -4.05 -10.44
N LEU A 169 -11.22 -4.89 -9.41
CA LEU A 169 -10.19 -5.81 -8.98
C LEU A 169 -9.86 -6.82 -10.10
N VAL A 170 -10.87 -7.45 -10.70
CA VAL A 170 -10.67 -8.37 -11.81
C VAL A 170 -10.03 -7.67 -13.00
N ALA A 171 -10.49 -6.46 -13.36
CA ALA A 171 -9.91 -5.68 -14.44
C ALA A 171 -8.42 -5.38 -14.18
N MET A 172 -8.06 -4.97 -12.98
CA MET A 172 -6.67 -4.73 -12.58
C MET A 172 -5.82 -6.00 -12.57
N GLN A 173 -6.40 -7.16 -12.21
CA GLN A 173 -5.72 -8.45 -12.28
C GLN A 173 -5.45 -8.86 -13.74
N LEU A 174 -6.41 -8.64 -14.64
CA LEU A 174 -6.25 -8.93 -16.06
C LEU A 174 -5.19 -8.04 -16.74
N THR A 175 -5.02 -6.81 -16.28
CA THR A 175 -4.04 -5.87 -16.83
C THR A 175 -2.70 -5.89 -16.09
N ASP A 176 -2.53 -6.71 -15.04
CA ASP A 176 -1.38 -6.69 -14.13
C ASP A 176 -1.09 -5.29 -13.57
N THR A 177 -2.12 -4.49 -13.31
CA THR A 177 -2.01 -3.13 -12.78
C THR A 177 -2.70 -2.99 -11.43
N VAL A 178 -2.56 -3.99 -10.56
CA VAL A 178 -3.18 -3.97 -9.24
C VAL A 178 -2.65 -2.78 -8.43
N ASN A 179 -3.58 -1.91 -8.06
CA ASN A 179 -3.33 -0.75 -7.24
C ASN A 179 -4.46 -0.64 -6.21
N PRO A 180 -4.23 -1.01 -4.94
CA PRO A 180 -5.26 -1.00 -3.91
C PRO A 180 -6.05 0.33 -3.78
N PRO A 181 -5.44 1.53 -3.95
CA PRO A 181 -6.17 2.78 -4.06
C PRO A 181 -7.28 2.79 -5.13
N GLY A 182 -7.07 2.11 -6.26
CA GLY A 182 -8.05 2.02 -7.35
C GLY A 182 -9.42 1.55 -6.89
N GLY A 183 -9.48 0.57 -5.98
CA GLY A 183 -10.75 0.08 -5.43
C GLY A 183 -11.55 1.16 -4.71
N ALA A 184 -10.88 2.04 -3.95
CA ALA A 184 -11.52 3.16 -3.27
C ALA A 184 -11.99 4.24 -4.26
N SER A 185 -11.26 4.47 -5.35
CA SER A 185 -11.72 5.35 -6.44
C SER A 185 -12.93 4.79 -7.19
N ALA A 186 -12.99 3.47 -7.41
CA ALA A 186 -14.18 2.83 -7.99
C ALA A 186 -15.41 2.99 -7.09
N LEU A 187 -15.23 2.79 -5.77
CA LEU A 187 -16.30 2.93 -4.79
C LEU A 187 -16.80 4.37 -4.70
N LEU A 188 -15.91 5.35 -4.80
CA LEU A 188 -16.31 6.76 -4.81
C LEU A 188 -17.16 7.11 -6.02
N ALA A 189 -16.85 6.60 -7.21
CA ALA A 189 -17.69 6.85 -8.38
C ALA A 189 -19.17 6.43 -8.16
N VAL A 190 -19.40 5.40 -7.34
CA VAL A 190 -20.74 4.89 -7.03
C VAL A 190 -21.38 5.60 -5.84
N THR A 191 -20.62 5.83 -4.77
CA THR A 191 -21.14 6.33 -3.47
C THR A 191 -21.20 7.85 -3.39
N SER A 192 -20.50 8.55 -4.27
CA SER A 192 -20.46 10.01 -4.25
C SER A 192 -21.81 10.66 -4.59
N GLY A 193 -22.01 11.89 -4.12
CA GLY A 193 -23.19 12.69 -4.42
C GLY A 193 -23.34 13.03 -5.91
N ARG A 194 -24.47 13.65 -6.26
CA ARG A 194 -24.83 13.98 -7.65
C ARG A 194 -23.73 14.71 -8.39
N GLU A 195 -22.98 15.59 -7.74
CA GLU A 195 -21.90 16.34 -8.38
C GLU A 195 -20.83 15.44 -9.03
N ILE A 196 -20.39 14.38 -8.36
CA ILE A 196 -19.39 13.46 -8.93
C ILE A 196 -20.03 12.53 -9.97
N GLN A 197 -21.30 12.18 -9.78
CA GLN A 197 -22.05 11.38 -10.76
C GLN A 197 -22.30 12.18 -12.05
N ASP A 198 -22.57 13.49 -11.95
CA ASP A 198 -22.76 14.41 -13.07
C ASP A 198 -21.45 14.66 -13.84
N LEU A 199 -20.30 14.58 -13.17
CA LEU A 199 -18.99 14.54 -13.84
C LEU A 199 -18.87 13.32 -14.77
N GLY A 200 -19.49 12.19 -14.40
CA GLY A 200 -19.43 10.94 -15.17
C GLY A 200 -17.99 10.57 -15.53
N TYR A 201 -17.71 10.42 -16.83
CA TYR A 201 -16.37 10.07 -17.32
C TYR A 201 -15.30 11.15 -17.07
N LEU A 202 -15.68 12.41 -16.83
CA LEU A 202 -14.72 13.46 -16.46
C LEU A 202 -14.09 13.21 -15.08
N TYR A 203 -14.77 12.48 -14.18
CA TYR A 203 -14.19 12.02 -12.92
C TYR A 203 -12.93 11.16 -13.14
N VAL A 204 -12.91 10.34 -14.20
CA VAL A 204 -11.78 9.46 -14.51
C VAL A 204 -10.54 10.28 -14.91
N VAL A 205 -10.73 11.32 -15.72
CA VAL A 205 -9.63 12.11 -16.30
C VAL A 205 -9.18 13.22 -15.36
N ILE A 206 -10.12 14.00 -14.83
CA ILE A 206 -9.80 15.23 -14.11
C ILE A 206 -9.24 14.90 -12.72
N PRO A 207 -10.00 14.37 -11.74
CA PRO A 207 -9.44 14.11 -10.43
C PRO A 207 -8.56 12.85 -10.40
N VAL A 208 -9.00 11.73 -10.99
CA VAL A 208 -8.33 10.43 -10.80
C VAL A 208 -6.99 10.34 -11.53
N PHE A 209 -7.00 10.51 -12.86
CA PHE A 209 -5.79 10.42 -13.67
C PHE A 209 -4.80 11.53 -13.33
N THR A 210 -5.24 12.80 -13.29
CA THR A 210 -4.37 13.94 -12.96
C THR A 210 -3.79 13.81 -11.56
N GLY A 211 -4.60 13.44 -10.56
CA GLY A 211 -4.10 13.24 -9.19
C GLY A 211 -3.06 12.13 -9.08
N SER A 212 -3.25 11.03 -9.80
CA SER A 212 -2.29 9.92 -9.86
C SER A 212 -0.98 10.36 -10.52
N CYS A 213 -1.06 11.12 -11.61
CA CYS A 213 0.11 11.69 -12.30
C CYS A 213 0.88 12.66 -11.41
N VAL A 214 0.20 13.54 -10.67
CA VAL A 214 0.83 14.49 -9.73
C VAL A 214 1.58 13.74 -8.63
N LEU A 215 0.97 12.75 -7.98
CA LEU A 215 1.64 11.98 -6.93
C LEU A 215 2.85 11.19 -7.45
N VAL A 216 2.72 10.57 -8.62
CA VAL A 216 3.85 9.88 -9.27
C VAL A 216 4.96 10.87 -9.62
N LEU A 217 4.64 12.04 -10.17
CA LEU A 217 5.62 13.07 -10.51
C LEU A 217 6.39 13.54 -9.27
N VAL A 218 5.68 13.86 -8.19
CA VAL A 218 6.31 14.26 -6.93
C VAL A 218 7.18 13.13 -6.36
N SER A 219 6.73 11.88 -6.48
CA SER A 219 7.53 10.72 -6.09
C SER A 219 8.82 10.60 -6.88
N VAL A 220 8.77 10.73 -8.20
CA VAL A 220 9.96 10.71 -9.06
C VAL A 220 10.94 11.82 -8.67
N LEU A 221 10.44 13.03 -8.36
CA LEU A 221 11.30 14.15 -7.99
C LEU A 221 11.92 14.00 -6.59
N LEU A 222 11.11 13.68 -5.57
CA LEU A 222 11.56 13.69 -4.18
C LEU A 222 12.17 12.37 -3.72
N ASN A 223 11.61 11.22 -4.15
CA ASN A 223 12.20 9.94 -3.77
C ASN A 223 13.55 9.73 -4.46
N ASN A 224 13.82 10.31 -5.62
CA ASN A 224 15.10 10.12 -6.32
C ASN A 224 16.27 10.92 -5.72
N ILE A 225 16.02 11.79 -4.72
CA ILE A 225 17.08 12.53 -4.00
C ILE A 225 17.84 11.61 -3.04
N GLN A 226 17.12 10.74 -2.33
CA GLN A 226 17.71 9.84 -1.33
C GLN A 226 17.56 8.36 -1.69
N ARG A 227 16.55 8.01 -2.50
CA ARG A 227 16.16 6.65 -2.88
C ARG A 227 16.13 6.56 -4.40
N GLN A 228 15.53 5.48 -4.92
CA GLN A 228 15.34 5.29 -6.36
C GLN A 228 13.88 4.98 -6.65
N TYR A 229 13.27 5.82 -7.49
CA TYR A 229 11.92 5.64 -8.00
C TYR A 229 11.81 6.25 -9.41
N PRO A 230 11.22 5.55 -10.39
CA PRO A 230 10.67 4.20 -10.30
C PRO A 230 11.75 3.11 -10.46
N ARG A 231 11.45 1.89 -10.04
CA ARG A 231 12.31 0.73 -10.29
C ARG A 231 12.11 0.19 -11.71
N TYR A 232 10.87 0.22 -12.18
CA TYR A 232 10.50 -0.09 -13.56
C TYR A 232 9.21 0.64 -13.92
N TRP A 233 9.07 1.00 -15.20
CA TRP A 233 7.86 1.63 -15.74
C TRP A 233 6.86 0.60 -16.25
N PHE A 234 7.35 -0.48 -16.86
CA PHE A 234 6.54 -1.60 -17.35
C PHE A 234 7.12 -2.88 -16.74
N SER A 235 6.26 -3.78 -16.24
CA SER A 235 6.74 -5.11 -15.88
C SER A 235 7.12 -5.86 -17.16
N LYS A 236 8.25 -6.57 -17.13
CA LYS A 236 8.64 -7.53 -18.16
C LYS A 236 8.00 -8.87 -17.86
#